data_AF-A0A949HWR8-F1
#
_entry.id   AF-A0A949HWR8-F1
#
_cell.length_a   1.000
_cell.length_b   1.000
_cell.length_c   1.000
_cell.angle_alpha   90.00
_cell.angle_beta   90.00
_cell.angle_gamma   90.00
#
_symmetry.space_group_name_H-M   'P 1'
#
loop_
_entity.id
_entity.type
_entity.pdbx_description
1 polymer ?
#
loop_
_entity_poly.entity_id
_entity_poly.type
_entity_poly.pdbx_seq_one_letter_code
_entity_poly.pdbx_strand_id
1 'polypeptide(L)'
;ASANDFAMLFVSIELITVTFYVLAGFQRARLQSLEAGVKYLIIGALSSAFMIFGIALIWGTTGKMNFNDLARVAGQFADNRIFLTGVLFLLAGLGFKISVVPFQVWTPDVYQGAPTPTTTFLAVGSKAAGFVLLLRFLFSAIPAVTARWTDFLIILSGITILFGNLCALPQRNLKRLLGYSSISHAGYLMLGVAALSATGQSALMYYLAGYLFTVVAAFTVIALVMRHLDNEDVSGLAGLNQRSPMLAVTMTLAMVSLAGVPPLAGFFGKFLLLRAVIEQGLATGNHGYYCLAFTALAGVLISFYYYFGVIRAIYWSRDPSDLSPIPLSAPAKFSMAICIAGMFWIGIFPNTILTLATQAADALK
;
A
#
# COMPACT_ATOMS: atom_id res chain seq x y z
N ALA A 1 5.32 12.79 7.49
CA ALA A 1 5.54 12.27 8.86
C ALA A 1 5.55 13.36 9.92
N SER A 2 6.06 14.56 9.65
CA SER A 2 6.15 15.67 10.63
C SER A 2 4.94 16.61 10.68
N ALA A 3 3.95 16.46 9.79
CA ALA A 3 2.78 17.34 9.77
C ALA A 3 1.94 17.20 11.05
N ASN A 4 1.68 18.32 11.73
CA ASN A 4 0.92 18.39 12.98
C ASN A 4 -0.29 19.33 12.91
N ASP A 5 -0.63 19.79 11.71
CA ASP A 5 -1.78 20.64 11.44
C ASP A 5 -2.30 20.35 10.01
N PHE A 6 -3.53 20.77 9.73
CA PHE A 6 -4.15 20.53 8.43
C PHE A 6 -3.47 21.22 7.25
N ALA A 7 -2.84 22.39 7.45
CA ALA A 7 -2.16 23.10 6.37
C ALA A 7 -0.90 22.34 5.93
N MET A 8 -0.08 21.92 6.90
CA MET A 8 1.11 21.10 6.63
C MET A 8 0.74 19.74 6.06
N LEU A 9 -0.35 19.12 6.53
CA LEU A 9 -0.87 17.87 5.95
C LEU A 9 -1.21 18.05 4.47
N PHE A 10 -2.03 19.08 4.16
CA PHE A 10 -2.50 19.34 2.81
C PHE A 10 -1.35 19.69 1.85
N VAL A 11 -0.51 20.65 2.22
CA VAL A 11 0.61 21.11 1.38
C VAL A 11 1.60 19.97 1.12
N SER A 12 1.93 19.16 2.14
CA SER A 12 2.85 18.03 1.97
C SER A 12 2.30 16.97 1.02
N ILE A 13 1.00 16.62 1.15
CA ILE A 13 0.36 15.65 0.27
C ILE A 13 0.27 16.20 -1.16
N GLU A 14 -0.16 17.45 -1.34
CA GLU A 14 -0.33 18.03 -2.66
C GLU A 14 1.00 18.18 -3.41
N LEU A 15 2.07 18.56 -2.72
CA LEU A 15 3.41 18.64 -3.32
C LEU A 15 3.84 17.30 -3.92
N ILE A 16 3.67 16.22 -3.16
CA ILE A 16 3.95 14.85 -3.63
C ILE A 16 3.05 14.49 -4.82
N THR A 17 1.77 14.86 -4.73
CA THR A 17 0.76 14.48 -5.72
C THR A 17 0.98 15.17 -7.06
N VAL A 18 1.22 16.49 -7.06
CA VAL A 18 1.51 17.27 -8.27
C VAL A 18 2.77 16.75 -8.96
N THR A 19 3.79 16.39 -8.18
CA THR A 19 5.00 15.77 -8.72
C THR A 19 4.68 14.45 -9.42
N PHE A 20 3.82 13.61 -8.83
CA PHE A 20 3.40 12.36 -9.45
C PHE A 20 2.51 12.54 -10.69
N TYR A 21 1.73 13.62 -10.82
CA TYR A 21 1.02 13.91 -12.07
C TYR A 21 1.98 14.04 -13.25
N VAL A 22 3.06 14.80 -13.04
CA VAL A 22 4.11 15.00 -14.06
C VAL A 22 4.86 13.69 -14.34
N LEU A 23 5.24 12.95 -13.29
CA LEU A 23 6.00 11.71 -13.45
C LEU A 23 5.18 10.56 -14.08
N ALA A 24 3.87 10.51 -13.86
CA ALA A 24 3.00 9.50 -14.45
C ALA A 24 2.85 9.67 -15.97
N GLY A 25 2.77 10.94 -16.42
CA GLY A 25 2.72 11.33 -17.84
C GLY A 25 4.08 11.63 -18.47
N PHE A 26 5.19 11.18 -17.87
CA PHE A 26 6.53 11.59 -18.29
C PHE A 26 6.90 11.11 -19.71
N GLN A 27 6.46 9.91 -20.10
CA GLN A 27 6.72 9.33 -21.43
C GLN A 27 5.70 9.85 -22.45
N ARG A 28 5.87 11.10 -22.90
CA ARG A 28 4.93 11.79 -23.79
C ARG A 28 4.65 11.09 -25.13
N ALA A 29 5.57 10.25 -25.60
CA ALA A 29 5.39 9.48 -26.84
C ALA A 29 4.51 8.22 -26.65
N ARG A 30 4.26 7.80 -25.40
CA ARG A 30 3.48 6.59 -25.08
C ARG A 30 2.07 6.99 -24.63
N LEU A 31 1.07 6.67 -25.46
CA LEU A 31 -0.33 7.01 -25.19
C LEU A 31 -0.79 6.53 -23.80
N GLN A 32 -0.40 5.31 -23.39
CA GLN A 32 -0.78 4.75 -22.10
C GLN A 32 -0.19 5.56 -20.91
N SER A 33 0.98 6.17 -21.07
CA SER A 33 1.57 7.03 -20.03
C SER A 33 0.82 8.36 -19.92
N LEU A 34 0.44 8.96 -21.05
CA LEU A 34 -0.40 10.17 -21.05
C LEU A 34 -1.77 9.89 -20.43
N GLU A 35 -2.41 8.78 -20.80
CA GLU A 35 -3.68 8.35 -20.23
C GLU A 35 -3.58 8.17 -18.70
N ALA A 36 -2.53 7.48 -18.22
CA ALA A 36 -2.27 7.33 -16.80
C ALA A 36 -2.08 8.67 -16.09
N GLY A 37 -1.31 9.59 -16.69
CA GLY A 37 -1.10 10.94 -16.15
C GLY A 37 -2.41 11.72 -16.01
N VAL A 38 -3.26 11.70 -17.05
CA VAL A 38 -4.56 12.41 -17.05
C VAL A 38 -5.54 11.76 -16.06
N LYS A 39 -5.64 10.42 -16.04
CA LYS A 39 -6.48 9.70 -15.06
C LYS A 39 -6.05 10.01 -13.63
N TYR A 40 -4.75 9.99 -13.36
CA TYR A 40 -4.22 10.30 -12.04
C TYR A 40 -4.47 11.76 -11.65
N LEU A 41 -4.31 12.71 -12.59
CA LEU A 41 -4.59 14.13 -12.39
C LEU A 41 -6.06 14.37 -12.05
N ILE A 42 -7.00 13.85 -12.84
CA ILE A 42 -8.43 14.12 -12.68
C ILE A 42 -8.94 13.52 -11.35
N ILE A 43 -8.65 12.24 -11.10
CA ILE A 43 -9.12 11.56 -9.88
C ILE A 43 -8.37 12.12 -8.65
N GLY A 44 -7.09 12.46 -8.81
CA GLY A 44 -6.30 13.11 -7.76
C GLY A 44 -6.85 14.49 -7.40
N ALA A 45 -7.15 15.35 -8.37
CA ALA A 45 -7.73 16.67 -8.13
C ALA A 45 -9.10 16.57 -7.43
N LEU A 46 -9.93 15.61 -7.83
CA LEU A 46 -11.21 15.33 -7.15
C LEU A 46 -10.99 14.91 -5.69
N SER A 47 -10.05 14.01 -5.44
CA SER A 47 -9.65 13.60 -4.09
C SER A 47 -9.15 14.78 -3.25
N SER A 48 -8.36 15.67 -3.84
CA SER A 48 -7.84 16.87 -3.16
C SER A 48 -8.95 17.87 -2.84
N ALA A 49 -9.96 18.00 -3.72
CA ALA A 49 -11.15 18.81 -3.47
C ALA A 49 -11.98 18.27 -2.29
N PHE A 50 -12.20 16.96 -2.21
CA PHE A 50 -12.82 16.35 -1.02
C PHE A 50 -11.99 16.60 0.23
N MET A 51 -10.67 16.42 0.16
CA MET A 51 -9.77 16.63 1.30
C MET A 51 -9.84 18.05 1.83
N ILE A 52 -9.70 19.07 0.97
CA ILE A 52 -9.71 20.48 1.39
C ILE A 52 -11.10 20.90 1.91
N PHE A 53 -12.17 20.40 1.30
CA PHE A 53 -13.53 20.65 1.79
C PHE A 53 -13.76 19.99 3.17
N GLY A 54 -13.24 18.78 3.36
CA GLY A 54 -13.27 18.09 4.65
C GLY A 54 -12.54 18.87 5.74
N ILE A 55 -11.34 19.38 5.44
CA ILE A 55 -10.58 20.28 6.32
C ILE A 55 -11.39 21.53 6.64
N ALA A 56 -12.02 22.16 5.64
CA ALA A 56 -12.82 23.37 5.83
C ALA A 56 -14.03 23.13 6.76
N LEU A 57 -14.71 21.99 6.65
CA LEU A 57 -15.83 21.64 7.54
C LEU A 57 -15.38 21.35 8.98
N ILE A 58 -14.26 20.63 9.15
CA ILE A 58 -13.69 20.36 10.48
C ILE A 58 -13.26 21.67 11.14
N TRP A 59 -12.57 22.54 10.39
CA TRP A 59 -12.15 23.84 10.90
C TRP A 59 -13.35 24.76 11.15
N GLY A 60 -14.34 24.79 10.27
CA GLY A 60 -15.54 25.62 10.43
C GLY A 60 -16.40 25.25 11.64
N THR A 61 -16.30 24.00 12.13
CA THR A 61 -17.00 23.55 13.34
C THR A 61 -16.18 23.68 14.62
N THR A 62 -14.86 23.46 14.55
CA THR A 62 -13.99 23.40 15.75
C THR A 62 -13.12 24.64 15.95
N GLY A 63 -12.87 25.40 14.89
CA GLY A 63 -11.91 26.51 14.85
C GLY A 63 -10.44 26.08 15.00
N LYS A 64 -10.12 24.78 14.93
CA LYS A 64 -8.77 24.26 15.18
C LYS A 64 -8.12 23.72 13.91
N MET A 65 -6.89 24.17 13.65
CA MET A 65 -6.03 23.62 12.58
C MET A 65 -4.98 22.64 13.10
N ASN A 66 -4.49 22.86 14.32
CA ASN A 66 -3.49 22.02 14.96
C ASN A 66 -4.13 20.73 15.51
N PHE A 67 -3.46 19.59 15.32
CA PHE A 67 -3.99 18.28 15.72
C PHE A 67 -4.07 18.10 17.23
N ASN A 68 -3.11 18.64 17.99
CA ASN A 68 -3.13 18.55 19.46
C ASN A 68 -4.30 19.35 20.05
N ASP A 69 -4.59 20.52 19.48
CA ASP A 69 -5.74 21.32 19.90
C ASP A 69 -7.06 20.69 19.47
N LEU A 70 -7.11 20.12 18.26
CA LEU A 70 -8.27 19.39 17.76
C LEU A 70 -8.59 18.17 18.66
N ALA A 71 -7.57 17.41 19.07
CA ALA A 71 -7.73 16.23 19.91
C ALA A 71 -8.48 16.52 21.22
N ARG A 72 -8.25 17.70 21.82
CA ARG A 72 -8.90 18.12 23.06
C ARG A 72 -10.38 18.42 22.91
N VAL A 73 -10.82 18.85 21.72
CA VAL A 73 -12.21 19.29 21.47
C VAL A 73 -13.00 18.30 20.62
N ALA A 74 -12.35 17.46 19.81
CA ALA A 74 -12.99 16.58 18.84
C ALA A 74 -14.06 15.66 19.43
N GLY A 75 -13.86 15.19 20.68
CA GLY A 75 -14.84 14.36 21.37
C GLY A 75 -16.20 15.04 21.58
N GLN A 76 -16.23 16.38 21.71
CA GLN A 76 -17.47 17.16 21.86
C GLN A 76 -18.28 17.22 20.55
N PHE A 77 -17.62 17.01 19.41
CA PHE A 77 -18.24 17.07 18.08
C PHE A 77 -18.49 15.67 17.49
N ALA A 78 -18.34 14.60 18.28
CA ALA A 78 -18.47 13.23 17.81
C ALA A 78 -19.90 12.88 17.31
N ASP A 79 -20.91 13.65 17.69
CA ASP A 79 -22.29 13.52 17.19
C ASP A 79 -22.68 14.65 16.19
N ASN A 80 -21.78 15.61 15.95
CA ASN A 80 -22.03 16.71 15.03
C ASN A 80 -21.88 16.24 13.58
N ARG A 81 -22.99 16.23 12.85
CA ARG A 81 -23.05 15.73 11.46
C ARG A 81 -22.14 16.49 10.49
N ILE A 82 -21.95 17.80 10.68
CA ILE A 82 -21.09 18.62 9.82
C ILE A 82 -19.62 18.21 10.04
N PHE A 83 -19.22 18.07 11.31
CA PHE A 83 -17.88 17.62 11.67
C PHE A 83 -17.61 16.22 11.12
N LEU A 84 -18.52 15.26 11.33
CA LEU A 84 -18.36 13.89 10.82
C LEU A 84 -18.32 13.83 9.29
N THR A 85 -19.10 14.67 8.60
CA THR A 85 -19.02 14.79 7.13
C THR A 85 -17.65 15.31 6.69
N GLY A 86 -17.11 16.29 7.42
CA GLY A 86 -15.75 16.79 7.20
C GLY A 86 -14.69 15.71 7.37
N VAL A 87 -14.80 14.90 8.43
CA VAL A 87 -13.93 13.74 8.67
C VAL A 87 -14.03 12.74 7.52
N LEU A 88 -15.24 12.38 7.07
CA LEU A 88 -15.44 11.45 5.95
C LEU A 88 -14.82 11.95 4.65
N PHE A 89 -14.94 13.24 4.34
CA PHE A 89 -14.37 13.84 3.13
C PHE A 89 -12.84 13.89 3.19
N LEU A 90 -12.27 14.19 4.36
CA LEU A 90 -10.84 14.09 4.58
C LEU A 90 -10.35 12.64 4.41
N LEU A 91 -11.08 11.67 4.97
CA LEU A 91 -10.77 10.25 4.79
C LEU A 91 -10.93 9.79 3.34
N ALA A 92 -11.84 10.38 2.55
CA ALA A 92 -11.92 10.12 1.12
C ALA A 92 -10.62 10.54 0.41
N GLY A 93 -10.11 11.74 0.77
CA GLY A 93 -8.84 12.25 0.28
C GLY A 93 -7.64 11.36 0.63
N LEU A 94 -7.54 10.96 1.91
CA LEU A 94 -6.48 10.05 2.36
C LEU A 94 -6.64 8.64 1.77
N GLY A 95 -7.88 8.14 1.69
CA GLY A 95 -8.24 6.84 1.12
C GLY A 95 -7.80 6.68 -0.33
N PHE A 96 -7.91 7.74 -1.13
CA PHE A 96 -7.35 7.80 -2.48
C PHE A 96 -5.82 7.58 -2.48
N LYS A 97 -5.08 8.26 -1.60
CA LYS A 97 -3.60 8.17 -1.53
C LYS A 97 -3.13 6.76 -1.18
N ILE A 98 -3.84 6.07 -0.29
CA ILE A 98 -3.50 4.71 0.12
C ILE A 98 -4.14 3.62 -0.76
N SER A 99 -5.03 4.01 -1.68
CA SER A 99 -5.76 3.13 -2.60
C SER A 99 -6.70 2.14 -1.90
N VAL A 100 -7.42 2.62 -0.89
CA VAL A 100 -8.44 1.85 -0.16
C VAL A 100 -9.80 2.00 -0.85
N VAL A 101 -10.62 0.94 -0.82
CA VAL A 101 -11.97 0.96 -1.42
C VAL A 101 -12.84 2.01 -0.72
N PRO A 102 -13.65 2.84 -1.42
CA PRO A 102 -13.94 2.88 -2.86
C PRO A 102 -13.06 3.83 -3.70
N PHE A 103 -11.92 4.29 -3.17
CA PHE A 103 -11.06 5.30 -3.80
C PHE A 103 -9.86 4.72 -4.58
N GLN A 104 -9.90 3.42 -4.87
CA GLN A 104 -8.83 2.61 -5.48
C GLN A 104 -8.83 2.57 -7.02
N VAL A 105 -9.87 3.12 -7.67
CA VAL A 105 -10.14 2.93 -9.11
C VAL A 105 -8.99 3.36 -10.00
N TRP A 106 -8.21 4.36 -9.58
CA TRP A 106 -7.08 4.88 -10.33
C TRP A 106 -5.87 3.93 -10.36
N THR A 107 -5.67 3.11 -9.32
CA THR A 107 -4.40 2.43 -9.05
C THR A 107 -3.98 1.47 -10.17
N PRO A 108 -4.84 0.56 -10.68
CA PRO A 108 -4.42 -0.41 -11.69
C PRO A 108 -4.05 0.25 -13.02
N ASP A 109 -4.83 1.24 -13.46
CA ASP A 109 -4.62 1.96 -14.72
C ASP A 109 -3.34 2.81 -14.68
N VAL A 110 -3.14 3.54 -13.58
CA VAL A 110 -1.96 4.38 -13.42
C VAL A 110 -0.70 3.53 -13.27
N TYR A 111 -0.78 2.40 -12.54
CA TYR A 111 0.36 1.49 -12.42
C TYR A 111 0.72 0.88 -13.76
N GLN A 112 -0.27 0.52 -14.58
CA GLN A 112 -0.01 -0.04 -15.90
C GLN A 112 0.60 1.00 -16.84
N GLY A 113 0.04 2.20 -16.91
CA GLY A 113 0.47 3.20 -17.90
C GLY A 113 1.71 4.03 -17.52
N ALA A 114 1.91 4.34 -16.24
CA ALA A 114 3.03 5.18 -15.80
C ALA A 114 4.39 4.49 -15.99
N PRO A 115 5.50 5.23 -16.15
CA PRO A 115 6.83 4.63 -16.16
C PRO A 115 7.07 3.74 -14.93
N THR A 116 7.74 2.60 -15.12
CA THR A 116 7.94 1.63 -14.03
C THR A 116 8.62 2.23 -12.79
N PRO A 117 9.69 3.05 -12.90
CA PRO A 117 10.29 3.70 -11.73
C PRO A 117 9.32 4.63 -10.99
N THR A 118 8.50 5.40 -11.73
CA THR A 118 7.42 6.22 -11.15
C THR A 118 6.43 5.36 -10.41
N THR A 119 6.03 4.24 -11.00
CA THR A 119 5.09 3.28 -10.39
C THR A 119 5.65 2.69 -9.11
N THR A 120 6.94 2.34 -9.07
CA THR A 120 7.62 1.87 -7.85
C THR A 120 7.54 2.91 -6.73
N PHE A 121 7.88 4.17 -7.04
CA PHE A 121 7.88 5.23 -6.05
C PHE A 121 6.46 5.55 -5.56
N LEU A 122 5.48 5.51 -6.46
CA LEU A 122 4.06 5.68 -6.13
C LEU A 122 3.54 4.53 -5.25
N ALA A 123 3.94 3.29 -5.54
CA ALA A 123 3.49 2.11 -4.81
C ALA A 123 4.01 2.03 -3.37
N VAL A 124 5.18 2.58 -3.11
CA VAL A 124 5.80 2.55 -1.79
C VAL A 124 5.70 3.90 -1.08
N GLY A 125 6.30 4.95 -1.65
CA GLY A 125 6.47 6.25 -0.99
C GLY A 125 5.13 6.95 -0.72
N SER A 126 4.29 7.07 -1.75
CA SER A 126 2.95 7.70 -1.60
C SER A 126 2.08 6.94 -0.58
N LYS A 127 2.12 5.61 -0.63
CA LYS A 127 1.34 4.75 0.28
C LYS A 127 1.82 4.87 1.72
N ALA A 128 3.13 4.80 1.95
CA ALA A 128 3.71 4.98 3.28
C ALA A 128 3.37 6.36 3.87
N ALA A 129 3.49 7.42 3.07
CA ALA A 129 3.11 8.77 3.48
C ALA A 129 1.61 8.85 3.83
N GLY A 130 0.74 8.27 3.00
CA GLY A 130 -0.70 8.22 3.24
C GLY A 130 -1.08 7.51 4.53
N PHE A 131 -0.48 6.34 4.82
CA PHE A 131 -0.75 5.61 6.06
C PHE A 131 -0.23 6.33 7.30
N VAL A 132 0.96 6.95 7.25
CA VAL A 132 1.48 7.74 8.38
C VAL A 132 0.55 8.92 8.68
N LEU A 133 0.04 9.60 7.66
CA LEU A 133 -0.89 10.71 7.83
C LEU A 133 -2.27 10.25 8.30
N LEU A 134 -2.73 9.09 7.84
CA LEU A 134 -3.95 8.46 8.33
C LEU A 134 -3.84 8.14 9.83
N LEU A 135 -2.72 7.57 10.28
CA LEU A 135 -2.50 7.30 11.69
C LEU A 135 -2.48 8.58 12.53
N ARG A 136 -1.76 9.62 12.08
CA ARG A 136 -1.76 10.92 12.78
C ARG A 136 -3.14 11.52 12.89
N PHE A 137 -3.90 11.50 11.81
CA PHE A 137 -5.24 12.06 11.83
C PHE A 137 -6.16 11.26 12.77
N LEU A 138 -6.26 9.95 12.58
CA LEU A 138 -7.18 9.11 13.36
C LEU A 138 -6.81 9.01 14.84
N PHE A 139 -5.54 8.83 15.16
CA PHE A 139 -5.10 8.54 16.54
C PHE A 139 -4.57 9.75 17.30
N SER A 140 -4.00 10.74 16.62
CA SER A 140 -3.51 11.96 17.27
C SER A 140 -4.56 13.07 17.23
N ALA A 141 -5.20 13.31 16.08
CA ALA A 141 -6.09 14.47 15.90
C ALA A 141 -7.54 14.22 16.36
N ILE A 142 -8.09 13.02 16.15
CA ILE A 142 -9.49 12.70 16.49
C ILE A 142 -9.68 11.35 17.23
N PRO A 143 -8.89 11.02 18.27
CA PRO A 143 -8.89 9.70 18.91
C PRO A 143 -10.27 9.26 19.44
N ALA A 144 -11.02 10.18 20.06
CA ALA A 144 -12.34 9.89 20.62
C ALA A 144 -13.38 9.51 19.55
N VAL A 145 -13.26 10.07 18.34
CA VAL A 145 -14.16 9.80 17.22
C VAL A 145 -13.78 8.46 16.59
N THR A 146 -12.49 8.23 16.39
CA THR A 146 -11.94 6.98 15.84
C THR A 146 -12.37 5.77 16.66
N ALA A 147 -12.41 5.87 17.98
CA ALA A 147 -12.86 4.80 18.87
C ALA A 147 -14.32 4.35 18.62
N ARG A 148 -15.16 5.19 18.02
CA ARG A 148 -16.55 4.87 17.67
C ARG A 148 -16.68 4.27 16.26
N TRP A 149 -15.61 4.29 15.46
CA TRP A 149 -15.61 3.91 14.04
C TRP A 149 -14.96 2.55 13.77
N THR A 150 -14.84 1.73 14.80
CA THR A 150 -14.26 0.38 14.73
C THR A 150 -14.85 -0.44 13.60
N ASP A 151 -16.19 -0.58 13.56
CA ASP A 151 -16.87 -1.40 12.55
C ASP A 151 -16.69 -0.86 11.13
N PHE A 152 -16.68 0.48 10.98
CA PHE A 152 -16.40 1.13 9.71
C PHE A 152 -15.01 0.76 9.19
N LEU A 153 -13.97 0.84 10.05
CA LEU A 153 -12.59 0.49 9.68
C LEU A 153 -12.43 -1.01 9.39
N ILE A 154 -13.11 -1.87 10.14
CA ILE A 154 -13.17 -3.32 9.92
C ILE A 154 -13.73 -3.63 8.53
N ILE A 155 -14.90 -3.08 8.21
CA ILE A 155 -15.58 -3.28 6.92
C ILE A 155 -14.70 -2.77 5.78
N LEU A 156 -14.14 -1.57 5.93
CA LEU A 156 -13.28 -0.93 4.94
C LEU A 156 -12.03 -1.77 4.63
N SER A 157 -11.39 -2.33 5.67
CA SER A 157 -10.25 -3.24 5.54
C SER A 157 -10.65 -4.53 4.80
N GLY A 158 -11.72 -5.20 5.25
CA GLY A 158 -12.17 -6.46 4.68
C GLY A 158 -12.55 -6.35 3.20
N ILE A 159 -13.33 -5.33 2.83
CA ILE A 159 -13.72 -5.09 1.43
C ILE A 159 -12.48 -4.80 0.58
N THR A 160 -11.52 -4.03 1.08
CA THR A 160 -10.30 -3.69 0.33
C THR A 160 -9.43 -4.94 0.05
N ILE A 161 -9.33 -5.85 1.03
CA ILE A 161 -8.62 -7.13 0.86
C ILE A 161 -9.31 -7.98 -0.21
N LEU A 162 -10.63 -8.16 -0.10
CA LEU A 162 -11.38 -9.01 -1.03
C LEU A 162 -11.36 -8.43 -2.45
N PHE A 163 -11.65 -7.14 -2.59
CA PHE A 163 -11.64 -6.47 -3.91
C PHE A 163 -10.27 -6.58 -4.58
N GLY A 164 -9.19 -6.27 -3.85
CA GLY A 164 -7.84 -6.34 -4.38
C GLY A 164 -7.46 -7.76 -4.85
N ASN A 165 -7.72 -8.77 -4.04
CA ASN A 165 -7.37 -10.16 -4.38
C ASN A 165 -8.22 -10.72 -5.53
N LEU A 166 -9.55 -10.53 -5.50
CA LEU A 166 -10.45 -11.06 -6.52
C LEU A 166 -10.21 -10.42 -7.88
N CYS A 167 -9.99 -9.11 -7.92
CA CYS A 167 -9.70 -8.42 -9.17
C CYS A 167 -8.28 -8.67 -9.70
N ALA A 168 -7.35 -9.17 -8.88
CA ALA A 168 -6.01 -9.56 -9.33
C ALA A 168 -6.00 -10.89 -10.10
N LEU A 169 -6.92 -11.81 -9.81
CA LEU A 169 -6.96 -13.16 -10.42
C LEU A 169 -6.97 -13.20 -11.96
N PRO A 170 -7.80 -12.40 -12.67
CA PRO A 170 -7.85 -12.46 -14.13
C PRO A 170 -6.73 -11.67 -14.82
N GLN A 171 -5.87 -10.96 -14.07
CA GLN A 171 -4.93 -10.02 -14.65
C GLN A 171 -3.78 -10.73 -15.37
N ARG A 172 -3.53 -10.31 -16.62
CA ARG A 172 -2.41 -10.79 -17.43
C ARG A 172 -1.23 -9.82 -17.46
N ASN A 173 -1.52 -8.52 -17.41
CA ASN A 173 -0.49 -7.50 -17.33
C ASN A 173 0.12 -7.46 -15.93
N LEU A 174 1.45 -7.50 -15.85
CA LEU A 174 2.18 -7.67 -14.61
C LEU A 174 2.08 -6.44 -13.69
N LYS A 175 2.13 -5.23 -14.24
CA LYS A 175 2.00 -3.99 -13.47
C LYS A 175 0.57 -3.78 -12.99
N ARG A 176 -0.42 -4.11 -13.81
CA ARG A 176 -1.84 -4.07 -13.43
C ARG A 176 -2.15 -5.08 -12.34
N LEU A 177 -1.62 -6.31 -12.44
CA LEU A 177 -1.69 -7.33 -11.40
C LEU A 177 -1.09 -6.81 -10.09
N LEU A 178 0.11 -6.21 -10.14
CA LEU A 178 0.73 -5.58 -8.97
C LEU A 178 -0.06 -4.37 -8.43
N GLY A 179 -0.80 -3.67 -9.28
CA GLY A 179 -1.75 -2.63 -8.88
C GLY A 179 -2.88 -3.16 -8.01
N TYR A 180 -3.55 -4.24 -8.44
CA TYR A 180 -4.58 -4.89 -7.62
C TYR A 180 -4.03 -5.55 -6.35
N SER A 181 -2.84 -6.16 -6.45
CA SER A 181 -2.08 -6.61 -5.29
C SER A 181 -1.84 -5.44 -4.32
N SER A 182 -1.38 -4.28 -4.79
CA SER A 182 -1.16 -3.09 -3.96
C SER A 182 -2.43 -2.62 -3.23
N ILE A 183 -3.61 -2.75 -3.87
CA ILE A 183 -4.91 -2.49 -3.23
C ILE A 183 -5.14 -3.50 -2.09
N SER A 184 -4.98 -4.80 -2.33
CA SER A 184 -5.09 -5.80 -1.25
C SER A 184 -4.10 -5.54 -0.12
N HIS A 185 -2.87 -5.13 -0.41
CA HIS A 185 -1.85 -4.79 0.58
C HIS A 185 -2.23 -3.56 1.41
N ALA A 186 -2.94 -2.58 0.83
CA ALA A 186 -3.54 -1.50 1.62
C ALA A 186 -4.64 -2.02 2.55
N GLY A 187 -5.45 -2.98 2.09
CA GLY A 187 -6.40 -3.69 2.94
C GLY A 187 -5.73 -4.38 4.13
N TYR A 188 -4.59 -5.05 3.91
CA TYR A 188 -3.77 -5.63 4.98
C TYR A 188 -3.24 -4.58 5.97
N LEU A 189 -2.70 -3.47 5.47
CA LEU A 189 -2.24 -2.36 6.32
C LEU A 189 -3.40 -1.76 7.16
N MET A 190 -4.60 -1.71 6.59
CA MET A 190 -5.81 -1.27 7.31
C MET A 190 -6.18 -2.18 8.48
N LEU A 191 -5.75 -3.45 8.56
CA LEU A 191 -5.93 -4.26 9.78
C LEU A 191 -5.24 -3.59 10.99
N GLY A 192 -4.05 -3.04 10.79
CA GLY A 192 -3.31 -2.36 11.86
C GLY A 192 -4.01 -1.09 12.34
N VAL A 193 -4.72 -0.39 11.43
CA VAL A 193 -5.56 0.76 11.77
C VAL A 193 -6.83 0.31 12.48
N ALA A 194 -7.53 -0.71 11.95
CA ALA A 194 -8.78 -1.24 12.50
C ALA A 194 -8.61 -1.88 13.88
N ALA A 195 -7.42 -2.38 14.21
CA ALA A 195 -7.10 -2.91 15.52
C ALA A 195 -7.15 -1.85 16.63
N LEU A 196 -7.12 -0.55 16.32
CA LEU A 196 -7.22 0.54 17.30
C LEU A 196 -6.27 0.42 18.51
N SER A 197 -5.07 -0.13 18.28
CA SER A 197 -4.13 -0.49 19.34
C SER A 197 -2.69 -0.15 18.96
N ALA A 198 -1.85 0.05 19.98
CA ALA A 198 -0.42 0.32 19.76
C ALA A 198 0.29 -0.83 19.04
N THR A 199 -0.11 -2.07 19.31
CA THR A 199 0.39 -3.26 18.61
C THR A 199 -0.01 -3.24 17.12
N GLY A 200 -1.24 -2.85 16.80
CA GLY A 200 -1.71 -2.67 15.42
C GLY A 200 -0.94 -1.59 14.66
N GLN A 201 -0.71 -0.43 15.29
CA GLN A 201 0.08 0.66 14.69
C GLN A 201 1.54 0.24 14.43
N SER A 202 2.14 -0.47 15.38
CA SER A 202 3.52 -0.99 15.25
C SER A 202 3.61 -2.05 14.15
N ALA A 203 2.65 -2.96 14.07
CA ALA A 203 2.57 -3.98 13.02
C ALA A 203 2.42 -3.36 11.61
N LEU A 204 1.64 -2.29 11.49
CA LEU A 204 1.50 -1.53 10.25
C LEU A 204 2.84 -0.94 9.79
N MET A 205 3.56 -0.27 10.69
CA MET A 205 4.88 0.31 10.40
C MET A 205 5.91 -0.75 10.02
N TYR A 206 5.93 -1.87 10.75
CA TYR A 206 6.76 -3.03 10.42
C TYR A 206 6.45 -3.54 9.00
N TYR A 207 5.17 -3.68 8.66
CA TYR A 207 4.77 -4.19 7.36
C TYR A 207 5.13 -3.24 6.21
N LEU A 208 4.99 -1.91 6.41
CA LEU A 208 5.46 -0.92 5.43
C LEU A 208 6.97 -1.04 5.14
N ALA A 209 7.79 -1.29 6.16
CA ALA A 209 9.23 -1.46 6.00
C ALA A 209 9.58 -2.70 5.17
N GLY A 210 8.94 -3.84 5.44
CA GLY A 210 9.12 -5.05 4.62
C GLY A 210 8.55 -4.92 3.20
N TYR A 211 7.43 -4.22 3.06
CA TYR A 211 6.78 -3.96 1.78
C TYR A 211 7.65 -3.11 0.84
N LEU A 212 8.39 -2.13 1.38
CA LEU A 212 9.34 -1.32 0.60
C LEU A 212 10.32 -2.19 -0.20
N PHE A 213 11.08 -3.05 0.47
CA PHE A 213 12.09 -3.88 -0.20
C PHE A 213 11.46 -4.86 -1.20
N THR A 214 10.31 -5.42 -0.83
CA THR A 214 9.59 -6.40 -1.66
C THR A 214 9.10 -5.77 -2.96
N VAL A 215 8.47 -4.60 -2.89
CA VAL A 215 7.90 -3.92 -4.06
C VAL A 215 8.99 -3.31 -4.93
N VAL A 216 10.03 -2.73 -4.34
CA VAL A 216 11.19 -2.23 -5.10
C VAL A 216 11.87 -3.38 -5.84
N ALA A 217 12.06 -4.55 -5.22
CA ALA A 217 12.59 -5.73 -5.89
C ALA A 217 11.75 -6.14 -7.11
N ALA A 218 10.43 -6.31 -6.93
CA ALA A 218 9.53 -6.70 -8.01
C ALA A 218 9.56 -5.72 -9.18
N PHE A 219 9.38 -4.42 -8.92
CA PHE A 219 9.37 -3.43 -9.99
C PHE A 219 10.75 -3.19 -10.62
N THR A 220 11.85 -3.46 -9.91
CA THR A 220 13.19 -3.44 -10.50
C THR A 220 13.32 -4.53 -11.56
N VAL A 221 12.85 -5.74 -11.26
CA VAL A 221 12.84 -6.82 -12.26
C VAL A 221 11.95 -6.45 -13.44
N ILE A 222 10.75 -5.93 -13.20
CA ILE A 222 9.84 -5.47 -14.26
C ILE A 222 10.52 -4.41 -15.13
N ALA A 223 11.17 -3.42 -14.53
CA ALA A 223 11.82 -2.33 -15.26
C ALA A 223 12.98 -2.82 -16.16
N LEU A 224 13.65 -3.91 -15.80
CA LEU A 224 14.78 -4.46 -16.57
C LEU A 224 14.32 -5.45 -17.64
N VAL A 225 13.35 -6.31 -17.32
CA VAL A 225 12.81 -7.30 -18.26
C VAL A 225 12.00 -6.62 -19.35
N MET A 226 11.10 -5.71 -18.98
CA MET A 226 10.15 -5.08 -19.93
C MET A 226 10.81 -4.04 -20.86
N ARG A 227 12.09 -3.71 -20.68
CA ARG A 227 12.86 -2.95 -21.68
C ARG A 227 13.10 -3.73 -22.97
N HIS A 228 13.00 -5.05 -22.91
CA HIS A 228 13.31 -5.96 -24.01
C HIS A 228 12.04 -6.61 -24.59
N LEU A 229 10.85 -6.14 -24.20
CA LEU A 229 9.56 -6.70 -24.58
C LEU A 229 8.64 -5.57 -25.06
N ASP A 230 7.81 -5.88 -26.07
CA ASP A 230 6.80 -4.95 -26.57
C ASP A 230 5.54 -4.90 -25.68
N ASN A 231 5.35 -5.91 -24.82
CA ASN A 231 4.25 -5.98 -23.86
C ASN A 231 4.74 -6.24 -22.44
N GLU A 232 3.88 -5.96 -21.46
CA GLU A 232 4.17 -6.08 -20.03
C GLU A 232 3.41 -7.24 -19.38
N ASP A 233 3.18 -8.31 -20.15
CA ASP A 233 2.39 -9.46 -19.71
C ASP A 233 3.23 -10.45 -18.90
N VAL A 234 2.55 -11.21 -18.04
CA VAL A 234 3.16 -12.27 -17.21
C VAL A 234 3.89 -13.32 -18.07
N SER A 235 3.42 -13.56 -19.31
CA SER A 235 4.08 -14.45 -20.27
C SER A 235 5.47 -13.97 -20.69
N GLY A 236 5.74 -12.66 -20.65
CA GLY A 236 7.06 -12.10 -20.94
C GLY A 236 8.15 -12.53 -19.95
N LEU A 237 7.77 -13.14 -18.81
CA LEU A 237 8.70 -13.72 -17.85
C LEU A 237 9.11 -15.16 -18.19
N ALA A 238 8.58 -15.75 -19.27
CA ALA A 238 8.89 -17.11 -19.68
C ALA A 238 10.41 -17.35 -19.81
N GLY A 239 10.93 -18.36 -19.11
CA GLY A 239 12.34 -18.76 -19.17
C GLY A 239 13.30 -17.75 -18.55
N LEU A 240 12.82 -16.80 -17.72
CA LEU A 240 13.67 -15.79 -17.10
C LEU A 240 14.80 -16.40 -16.25
N ASN A 241 14.59 -17.58 -15.70
CA ASN A 241 15.61 -18.32 -14.95
C ASN A 241 16.84 -18.68 -15.82
N GLN A 242 16.64 -18.93 -17.12
CA GLN A 242 17.71 -19.22 -18.07
C GLN A 242 18.34 -17.94 -18.60
N ARG A 243 17.53 -16.90 -18.85
CA ARG A 243 17.98 -15.60 -19.37
C ARG A 243 18.78 -14.78 -18.36
N SER A 244 18.38 -14.81 -17.09
CA SER A 244 19.03 -14.11 -15.98
C SER A 244 18.60 -14.68 -14.63
N PRO A 245 19.37 -15.62 -14.05
CA PRO A 245 19.04 -16.26 -12.78
C PRO A 245 18.79 -15.28 -11.62
N MET A 246 19.56 -14.18 -11.56
CA MET A 246 19.40 -13.16 -10.52
C MET A 246 18.04 -12.45 -10.58
N LEU A 247 17.56 -12.11 -11.79
CA LEU A 247 16.24 -11.50 -11.98
C LEU A 247 15.12 -12.48 -11.58
N ALA A 248 15.26 -13.74 -11.99
CA ALA A 248 14.31 -14.80 -11.65
C ALA A 248 14.20 -14.99 -10.14
N VAL A 249 15.33 -15.12 -9.44
CA VAL A 249 15.36 -15.28 -7.97
C VAL A 249 14.77 -14.05 -7.28
N THR A 250 15.14 -12.84 -7.71
CA THR A 250 14.64 -11.59 -7.12
C THR A 250 13.12 -11.48 -7.25
N MET A 251 12.57 -11.74 -8.45
CA MET A 251 11.12 -11.72 -8.66
C MET A 251 10.42 -12.81 -7.87
N THR A 252 10.99 -14.01 -7.81
CA THR A 252 10.45 -15.14 -7.05
C THR A 252 10.35 -14.78 -5.57
N LEU A 253 11.44 -14.29 -4.97
CA LEU A 253 11.46 -13.86 -3.57
C LEU A 253 10.47 -12.73 -3.31
N ALA A 254 10.35 -11.78 -4.24
CA ALA A 254 9.35 -10.73 -4.11
C ALA A 254 7.91 -11.28 -4.12
N MET A 255 7.57 -12.18 -5.04
CA MET A 255 6.23 -12.80 -5.11
C MET A 255 5.93 -13.66 -3.87
N VAL A 256 6.91 -14.43 -3.40
CA VAL A 256 6.80 -15.27 -2.20
C VAL A 256 6.66 -14.40 -0.94
N SER A 257 7.36 -13.27 -0.87
CA SER A 257 7.21 -12.28 0.22
C SER A 257 5.82 -11.64 0.19
N LEU A 258 5.33 -11.18 -0.98
CA LEU A 258 3.99 -10.61 -1.11
C LEU A 258 2.87 -11.61 -0.79
N ALA A 259 3.03 -12.88 -1.18
CA ALA A 259 2.13 -13.97 -0.80
C ALA A 259 2.12 -14.15 0.74
N GLY A 260 3.27 -13.97 1.37
CA GLY A 260 3.46 -14.07 2.81
C GLY A 260 3.89 -15.46 3.21
N VAL A 261 4.95 -15.98 2.61
CA VAL A 261 5.55 -17.28 2.98
C VAL A 261 6.79 -17.06 3.87
N PRO A 262 6.95 -17.81 4.98
CA PRO A 262 8.15 -17.76 5.81
C PRO A 262 9.42 -18.16 5.04
N PRO A 263 10.61 -17.63 5.37
CA PRO A 263 10.92 -16.70 6.46
C PRO A 263 10.92 -15.21 6.04
N LEU A 264 10.24 -14.82 4.97
CA LEU A 264 10.33 -13.46 4.40
C LEU A 264 9.53 -12.43 5.21
N ALA A 265 9.94 -11.16 5.12
CA ALA A 265 9.32 -10.03 5.82
C ALA A 265 7.79 -9.94 5.63
N GLY A 266 7.29 -10.26 4.44
CA GLY A 266 5.85 -10.20 4.16
C GLY A 266 5.02 -11.19 4.97
N PHE A 267 5.57 -12.35 5.36
CA PHE A 267 4.89 -13.29 6.25
C PHE A 267 4.73 -12.69 7.65
N PHE A 268 5.83 -12.27 8.27
CA PHE A 268 5.81 -11.74 9.64
C PHE A 268 4.97 -10.48 9.74
N GLY A 269 4.95 -9.62 8.72
CA GLY A 269 4.11 -8.43 8.76
C GLY A 269 2.62 -8.76 8.70
N LYS A 270 2.18 -9.66 7.81
CA LYS A 270 0.78 -10.13 7.80
C LYS A 270 0.41 -10.85 9.10
N PHE A 271 1.33 -11.66 9.64
CA PHE A 271 1.14 -12.35 10.91
C PHE A 271 0.95 -11.36 12.07
N LEU A 272 1.80 -10.34 12.19
CA LEU A 272 1.68 -9.32 13.24
C LEU A 272 0.40 -8.50 13.12
N LEU A 273 -0.02 -8.16 11.90
CA LEU A 273 -1.29 -7.48 11.63
C LEU A 273 -2.50 -8.33 12.06
N LEU A 274 -2.51 -9.61 11.67
CA LEU A 274 -3.55 -10.57 12.08
C LEU A 274 -3.57 -10.77 13.59
N ARG A 275 -2.39 -10.90 14.21
CA ARG A 275 -2.26 -11.02 15.65
C ARG A 275 -2.88 -9.83 16.39
N ALA A 276 -2.57 -8.60 15.96
CA ALA A 276 -3.13 -7.40 16.58
C ALA A 276 -4.67 -7.37 16.51
N VAL A 277 -5.25 -7.80 15.38
CA VAL A 277 -6.71 -7.88 15.20
C VAL A 277 -7.33 -8.96 16.09
N ILE A 278 -6.72 -10.13 16.17
CA ILE A 278 -7.24 -11.25 16.99
C ILE A 278 -7.14 -10.90 18.48
N GLU A 279 -6.02 -10.33 18.93
CA GLU A 279 -5.86 -9.86 20.31
C GLU A 279 -6.94 -8.83 20.69
N GLN A 280 -7.29 -7.94 19.75
CA GLN A 280 -8.35 -6.95 19.95
C GLN A 280 -9.75 -7.55 19.93
N GLY A 281 -10.00 -8.55 19.08
CA GLY A 281 -11.22 -9.37 19.10
C GLY A 281 -11.43 -10.07 20.44
N LEU A 282 -10.35 -10.60 21.04
CA LEU A 282 -10.40 -11.23 22.35
C LEU A 282 -10.63 -10.22 23.48
N ALA A 283 -9.94 -9.07 23.43
CA ALA A 283 -10.04 -8.05 24.47
C ALA A 283 -11.40 -7.34 24.51
N THR A 284 -12.02 -7.12 23.35
CA THR A 284 -13.29 -6.39 23.23
C THR A 284 -14.52 -7.30 23.15
N GLY A 285 -14.36 -8.57 22.80
CA GLY A 285 -15.47 -9.47 22.49
C GLY A 285 -16.20 -9.12 21.18
N ASN A 286 -15.67 -8.21 20.36
CA ASN A 286 -16.30 -7.85 19.09
C ASN A 286 -16.03 -8.94 18.03
N HIS A 287 -17.08 -9.65 17.65
CA HIS A 287 -17.02 -10.72 16.63
C HIS A 287 -16.57 -10.23 15.24
N GLY A 288 -16.72 -8.94 14.94
CA GLY A 288 -16.29 -8.34 13.68
C GLY A 288 -14.79 -8.49 13.42
N TYR A 289 -13.96 -8.51 14.47
CA TYR A 289 -12.52 -8.75 14.33
C TYR A 289 -12.18 -10.17 13.86
N TYR A 290 -12.93 -11.18 14.31
CA TYR A 290 -12.74 -12.55 13.84
C TYR A 290 -13.18 -12.70 12.38
N CYS A 291 -14.28 -12.05 11.97
CA CYS A 291 -14.70 -11.99 10.57
C CYS A 291 -13.62 -11.33 9.69
N LEU A 292 -12.99 -10.26 10.16
CA LEU A 292 -11.89 -9.61 9.46
C LEU A 292 -10.65 -10.50 9.36
N ALA A 293 -10.27 -11.17 10.46
CA ALA A 293 -9.16 -12.11 10.47
C ALA A 293 -9.39 -13.26 9.47
N PHE A 294 -10.59 -13.83 9.45
CA PHE A 294 -10.97 -14.86 8.46
C PHE A 294 -10.89 -14.33 7.03
N THR A 295 -11.42 -13.12 6.79
CA THR A 295 -11.37 -12.46 5.48
C THR A 295 -9.94 -12.24 5.01
N ALA A 296 -9.06 -11.80 5.91
CA ALA A 296 -7.64 -11.62 5.63
C ALA A 296 -6.93 -12.95 5.32
N LEU A 297 -7.23 -14.02 6.04
CA LEU A 297 -6.71 -15.37 5.74
C LEU A 297 -7.20 -15.88 4.38
N ALA A 298 -8.48 -15.70 4.07
CA ALA A 298 -9.04 -16.04 2.75
C ALA A 298 -8.36 -15.24 1.64
N GLY A 299 -8.13 -13.93 1.85
CA GLY A 299 -7.37 -13.08 0.93
C GLY A 299 -5.96 -13.62 0.68
N VAL A 300 -5.26 -14.09 1.73
CA VAL A 300 -3.93 -14.68 1.59
C VAL A 300 -4.00 -15.92 0.70
N LEU A 301 -4.93 -16.84 0.95
CA LEU A 301 -5.13 -18.05 0.14
C LEU A 301 -5.43 -17.73 -1.33
N ILE A 302 -6.31 -16.76 -1.59
CA ILE A 302 -6.60 -16.30 -2.96
C ILE A 302 -5.32 -15.75 -3.61
N SER A 303 -4.51 -15.00 -2.85
CA SER A 303 -3.30 -14.37 -3.37
C SER A 303 -2.23 -15.37 -3.84
N PHE A 304 -2.17 -16.55 -3.23
CA PHE A 304 -1.24 -17.61 -3.65
C PHE A 304 -1.40 -17.94 -5.13
N TYR A 305 -2.65 -17.99 -5.63
CA TYR A 305 -2.91 -18.36 -7.03
C TYR A 305 -2.19 -17.41 -8.01
N TYR A 306 -2.35 -16.10 -7.87
CA TYR A 306 -1.80 -15.17 -8.85
C TYR A 306 -0.30 -14.92 -8.63
N TYR A 307 0.21 -14.95 -7.39
CA TYR A 307 1.66 -14.84 -7.14
C TYR A 307 2.42 -16.06 -7.63
N PHE A 308 1.94 -17.27 -7.36
CA PHE A 308 2.56 -18.49 -7.88
C PHE A 308 2.33 -18.64 -9.37
N GLY A 309 1.29 -18.03 -9.95
CA GLY A 309 1.14 -17.87 -11.39
C GLY A 309 2.33 -17.15 -12.03
N VAL A 310 2.82 -16.07 -11.42
CA VAL A 310 4.02 -15.35 -11.86
C VAL A 310 5.28 -16.23 -11.73
N ILE A 311 5.45 -16.91 -10.61
CA ILE A 311 6.58 -17.84 -10.38
C ILE A 311 6.56 -18.97 -11.42
N ARG A 312 5.38 -19.54 -11.68
CA ARG A 312 5.18 -20.58 -12.67
C ARG A 312 5.58 -20.12 -14.06
N ALA A 313 5.24 -18.89 -14.44
CA ALA A 313 5.65 -18.32 -15.72
C ALA A 313 7.17 -18.23 -15.86
N ILE A 314 7.90 -17.93 -14.78
CA ILE A 314 9.38 -17.85 -14.81
C ILE A 314 10.02 -19.22 -15.08
N TYR A 315 9.63 -20.26 -14.33
CA TYR A 315 10.35 -21.55 -14.33
C TYR A 315 9.75 -22.66 -15.20
N TRP A 316 8.43 -22.65 -15.40
CA TRP A 316 7.69 -23.76 -16.02
C TRP A 316 6.92 -23.33 -17.28
N SER A 317 7.35 -22.28 -17.97
CA SER A 317 6.80 -21.94 -19.28
C SER A 317 7.25 -22.96 -20.32
N ARG A 318 6.31 -23.44 -21.14
CA ARG A 318 6.55 -24.55 -22.10
C ARG A 318 7.23 -24.09 -23.39
N ASP A 319 7.08 -22.83 -23.79
CA ASP A 319 7.69 -22.28 -25.02
C ASP A 319 8.08 -20.81 -24.81
N PRO A 320 9.28 -20.51 -24.26
CA PRO A 320 9.77 -19.13 -24.19
C PRO A 320 10.06 -18.61 -25.60
N SER A 321 9.40 -17.51 -25.98
CA SER A 321 9.56 -16.90 -27.31
C SER A 321 10.96 -16.33 -27.57
N ASP A 322 11.65 -15.92 -26.49
CA ASP A 322 13.01 -15.37 -26.54
C ASP A 322 13.80 -15.80 -25.31
N LEU A 323 14.98 -16.39 -25.54
CA LEU A 323 15.94 -16.81 -24.51
C LEU A 323 17.20 -15.95 -24.48
N SER A 324 17.20 -14.80 -25.16
CA SER A 324 18.32 -13.87 -25.14
C SER A 324 18.70 -13.49 -23.70
N PRO A 325 20.02 -13.53 -23.36
CA PRO A 325 20.48 -13.11 -22.04
C PRO A 325 20.18 -11.64 -21.79
N ILE A 326 19.70 -11.32 -20.58
CA ILE A 326 19.46 -9.93 -20.18
C ILE A 326 20.68 -9.43 -19.40
N PRO A 327 21.51 -8.54 -19.97
CA PRO A 327 22.69 -8.04 -19.29
C PRO A 327 22.30 -7.17 -18.09
N LEU A 328 22.96 -7.40 -16.96
CA LEU A 328 22.72 -6.66 -15.72
C LEU A 328 23.88 -5.72 -15.41
N SER A 329 23.57 -4.43 -15.26
CA SER A 329 24.53 -3.44 -14.78
C SER A 329 24.86 -3.66 -13.29
N ALA A 330 26.06 -3.25 -12.87
CA ALA A 330 26.48 -3.38 -11.47
C ALA A 330 25.53 -2.68 -10.47
N PRO A 331 25.01 -1.45 -10.75
CA PRO A 331 24.05 -0.81 -9.86
C PRO A 331 22.74 -1.59 -9.71
N ALA A 332 22.25 -2.21 -10.80
CA ALA A 332 21.05 -3.04 -10.75
C ALA A 332 21.24 -4.28 -9.87
N LYS A 333 22.38 -4.97 -10.00
CA LYS A 333 22.73 -6.12 -9.15
C LYS A 333 22.80 -5.72 -7.68
N PHE A 334 23.46 -4.60 -7.38
CA PHE A 334 23.59 -4.08 -6.02
C PHE A 334 22.22 -3.71 -5.41
N SER A 335 21.37 -3.02 -6.16
CA SER A 335 20.01 -2.66 -5.72
C SER A 335 19.17 -3.91 -5.41
N MET A 336 19.20 -4.93 -6.27
CA MET A 336 18.48 -6.19 -6.03
C MET A 336 19.04 -6.94 -4.82
N ALA A 337 20.37 -6.99 -4.66
CA ALA A 337 21.01 -7.62 -3.50
C ALA A 337 20.60 -6.94 -2.19
N ILE A 338 20.54 -5.61 -2.14
CA ILE A 338 20.04 -4.86 -0.99
C ILE A 338 18.57 -5.22 -0.71
N CYS A 339 17.73 -5.29 -1.74
CA CYS A 339 16.32 -5.63 -1.53
C CYS A 339 16.13 -7.05 -1.00
N ILE A 340 16.88 -8.02 -1.54
CA ILE A 340 16.88 -9.40 -1.05
C ILE A 340 17.35 -9.44 0.41
N ALA A 341 18.49 -8.81 0.71
CA ALA A 341 19.02 -8.75 2.06
C ALA A 341 18.03 -8.10 3.02
N GLY A 342 17.37 -7.00 2.62
CA GLY A 342 16.33 -6.35 3.41
C GLY A 342 15.12 -7.25 3.68
N MET A 343 14.62 -7.96 2.67
CA MET A 343 13.49 -8.90 2.83
C MET A 343 13.81 -10.03 3.82
N PHE A 344 15.03 -10.58 3.76
CA PHE A 344 15.46 -11.63 4.68
C PHE A 344 15.80 -11.10 6.06
N TRP A 345 16.51 -9.98 6.16
CA TRP A 345 16.92 -9.42 7.44
C TRP A 345 15.71 -9.02 8.29
N ILE A 346 14.72 -8.35 7.69
CA ILE A 346 13.47 -7.98 8.39
C ILE A 346 12.68 -9.23 8.78
N GLY A 347 12.67 -10.28 7.94
CA GLY A 347 11.96 -11.52 8.22
C GLY A 347 12.62 -12.40 9.29
N ILE A 348 13.94 -12.54 9.26
CA ILE A 348 14.70 -13.38 10.21
C ILE A 348 14.88 -12.69 11.56
N PHE A 349 15.05 -11.35 11.56
CA PHE A 349 15.24 -10.54 12.77
C PHE A 349 14.08 -9.55 12.98
N PRO A 350 12.84 -10.02 13.17
CA PRO A 350 11.68 -9.14 13.24
C PRO A 350 11.72 -8.20 14.44
N ASN A 351 12.35 -8.62 15.56
CA ASN A 351 12.39 -7.86 16.81
C ASN A 351 13.02 -6.47 16.63
N THR A 352 14.11 -6.33 15.88
CA THR A 352 14.81 -5.05 15.73
C THR A 352 13.91 -4.00 15.08
N ILE A 353 13.28 -4.33 13.95
CA ILE A 353 12.35 -3.42 13.28
C ILE A 353 11.07 -3.24 14.08
N LEU A 354 10.58 -4.27 14.76
CA LEU A 354 9.38 -4.16 15.57
C LEU A 354 9.58 -3.20 16.77
N THR A 355 10.74 -3.23 17.43
CA THR A 355 11.07 -2.28 18.50
C THR A 355 11.11 -0.84 17.98
N LEU A 356 11.75 -0.60 16.83
CA LEU A 356 11.78 0.72 16.20
C LEU A 356 10.37 1.18 15.79
N ALA A 357 9.55 0.27 15.25
CA ALA A 357 8.17 0.55 14.89
C ALA A 357 7.32 0.89 16.12
N THR A 358 7.56 0.24 17.26
CA THR A 358 6.88 0.53 18.53
C THR A 358 7.26 1.90 19.05
N GLN A 359 8.54 2.23 19.07
CA GLN A 359 9.02 3.57 19.45
C GLN A 359 8.43 4.66 18.54
N ALA A 360 8.36 4.41 17.23
CA ALA A 360 7.77 5.33 16.28
C ALA A 360 6.25 5.49 16.48
N ALA A 361 5.54 4.40 16.81
CA ALA A 361 4.11 4.44 17.12
C ALA A 361 3.82 5.22 18.41
N ASP A 362 4.66 5.07 19.43
CA ASP A 362 4.52 5.84 20.67
C ASP A 362 4.79 7.34 20.47
N ALA A 363 5.73 7.70 19.59
CA ALA A 363 6.00 9.09 19.22
C ALA A 363 4.91 9.75 18.35
N LEU A 364 3.90 9.00 17.91
CA LEU A 364 2.72 9.56 17.22
C LEU A 364 1.66 10.09 18.20
N LYS A 365 1.71 9.69 19.48
CA LYS A 365 0.89 10.25 20.55
C LYS A 365 1.43 11.62 20.96
#